data_AF-A0A521JVS5-F1
#
_entry.id   AF-A0A521JVS5-F1
#
_cell.length_a   1.000
_cell.length_b   1.000
_cell.length_c   1.000
_cell.angle_alpha   90.00
_cell.angle_beta   90.00
_cell.angle_gamma   90.00
#
_symmetry.space_group_name_H-M   'P 1'
#
loop_
_entity.id
_entity.type
_entity.pdbx_description
1 polymer ?
#
loop_
_entity_poly.entity_id
_entity_poly.type
_entity_poly.pdbx_seq_one_letter_code
_entity_poly.pdbx_strand_id
1 'polypeptide(L)'
;MPHIVINKSHGEFCLSHQAFLRLRELGQQDALKESDPAVYWPQSASPQDPDFNQCGRLIPRDDLKLVQVVTELGGKANGYCAELKVVDVPTDVRWEIEKTRGGEHVSETHRIWD
;
A
#
# COMPACT_ATOMS: atom_id res chain seq x y z
N MET A 1 -1.68 12.59 -13.81
CA MET A 1 -1.80 12.84 -12.35
C MET A 1 -1.32 11.58 -11.67
N PRO A 2 -0.14 11.58 -11.04
CA PRO A 2 0.27 10.47 -10.19
C PRO A 2 -0.73 10.28 -9.05
N HIS A 3 -1.12 9.02 -8.84
CA HIS A 3 -1.95 8.59 -7.73
C HIS A 3 -1.07 7.84 -6.76
N ILE A 4 -1.11 8.21 -5.48
CA ILE A 4 -0.21 7.68 -4.46
C ILE A 4 -1.04 7.03 -3.36
N VAL A 5 -0.66 5.82 -2.98
CA VAL A 5 -1.28 5.11 -1.86
C VAL A 5 -0.54 5.39 -0.56
N ILE A 6 -1.26 5.98 0.39
CA ILE A 6 -0.80 6.27 1.74
C ILE A 6 -1.58 5.48 2.79
N ASN A 7 -0.96 5.24 3.94
CA ASN A 7 -1.58 4.66 5.12
C ASN A 7 -1.98 5.76 6.12
N LYS A 8 -3.27 5.93 6.40
CA LYS A 8 -3.80 6.89 7.38
C LYS A 8 -3.73 6.40 8.82
N SER A 9 -3.43 5.12 9.05
CA SER A 9 -3.35 4.51 10.37
C SER A 9 -1.96 4.63 11.01
N HIS A 10 -1.91 4.42 12.33
CA HIS A 10 -0.68 4.43 13.14
C HIS A 10 0.23 3.24 12.82
N GLY A 11 -0.35 2.19 12.22
CA GLY A 11 0.37 1.00 11.76
C GLY A 11 1.37 1.28 10.65
N GLU A 12 2.02 0.21 10.20
CA GLU A 12 2.85 0.23 9.00
C GLU A 12 1.98 0.06 7.76
N PHE A 13 2.42 0.61 6.64
CA PHE A 13 1.74 0.34 5.38
C PHE A 13 1.84 -1.15 5.07
N CYS A 14 0.69 -1.77 4.88
CA CYS A 14 0.61 -3.15 4.43
C CYS A 14 -0.72 -3.39 3.73
N LEU A 15 -0.71 -4.39 2.86
CA LEU A 15 -1.85 -4.85 2.11
C LEU A 15 -2.44 -6.10 2.77
N SER A 16 -3.75 -6.25 2.65
CA SER A 16 -4.40 -7.51 2.96
C SER A 16 -3.92 -8.60 2.03
N HIS A 17 -4.06 -9.86 2.46
CA HIS A 17 -3.77 -11.01 1.60
C HIS A 17 -4.58 -10.95 0.29
N GLN A 18 -5.84 -10.52 0.36
CA GLN A 18 -6.71 -10.37 -0.81
C GLN A 18 -6.15 -9.34 -1.82
N ALA A 19 -5.70 -8.17 -1.36
CA ALA A 19 -5.08 -7.18 -2.24
C ALA A 19 -3.76 -7.68 -2.84
N PHE A 20 -2.97 -8.39 -2.04
CA PHE A 20 -1.71 -8.96 -2.48
C PHE A 20 -1.89 -10.00 -3.58
N LEU A 21 -2.87 -10.91 -3.44
CA LEU A 21 -3.22 -11.86 -4.51
C LEU A 21 -3.65 -11.13 -5.79
N ARG A 22 -4.49 -10.10 -5.66
CA ARG A 22 -4.94 -9.31 -6.82
C ARG A 22 -3.77 -8.66 -7.56
N LEU A 23 -2.77 -8.15 -6.83
CA LEU A 23 -1.56 -7.58 -7.44
C LEU A 23 -0.73 -8.62 -8.19
N ARG A 24 -0.66 -9.85 -7.69
CA ARG A 24 0.00 -10.96 -8.38
C ARG A 24 -0.75 -11.35 -9.66
N GLU A 25 -2.08 -11.39 -9.64
CA GLU A 25 -2.89 -11.61 -10.85
C GLU A 25 -2.64 -10.54 -11.92
N LEU A 26 -2.47 -9.28 -11.50
CA LEU A 26 -2.10 -8.17 -12.38
C LEU A 26 -0.61 -8.19 -12.78
N GLY A 27 0.17 -9.16 -12.30
CA GLY A 27 1.59 -9.33 -12.61
C GLY A 27 2.48 -8.22 -12.05
N GLN A 28 2.19 -7.71 -10.85
CA GLN A 28 3.09 -6.77 -10.15
C GLN A 28 4.35 -7.54 -9.71
N GLN A 29 5.54 -7.04 -10.09
CA GLN A 29 6.78 -7.82 -9.98
C GLN A 29 7.26 -8.04 -8.55
N ASP A 30 7.11 -7.05 -7.67
CA ASP A 30 7.54 -7.14 -6.27
C ASP A 30 6.61 -8.07 -5.49
N ALA A 31 5.31 -8.01 -5.75
CA ALA A 31 4.31 -8.91 -5.20
C ALA A 31 4.55 -10.36 -5.63
N LEU A 32 5.01 -10.58 -6.86
CA LEU A 32 5.37 -11.93 -7.35
C LEU A 32 6.65 -12.48 -6.71
N LYS A 33 7.59 -11.60 -6.30
CA LYS A 33 8.85 -11.99 -5.66
C LYS A 33 8.71 -12.17 -4.15
N GLU A 34 7.85 -11.40 -3.52
CA GLU A 34 7.59 -11.47 -2.09
C GLU A 34 6.97 -12.82 -1.73
N SER A 35 7.44 -13.44 -0.64
CA SER A 35 6.91 -14.74 -0.18
C SER A 35 5.50 -14.57 0.38
N ASP A 36 4.64 -15.56 0.14
CA ASP A 36 3.27 -15.57 0.68
C ASP A 36 3.10 -16.70 1.71
N PRO A 37 3.15 -16.39 3.01
CA PRO A 37 2.96 -17.37 4.07
C PRO A 37 1.56 -17.98 4.07
N ALA A 38 0.55 -17.24 3.60
CA ALA A 38 -0.85 -17.66 3.65
C ALA A 38 -1.18 -18.80 2.67
N VAL A 39 -0.33 -19.04 1.65
CA VAL A 39 -0.44 -20.18 0.75
C VAL A 39 -0.47 -21.51 1.51
N TYR A 40 0.29 -21.61 2.61
CA TYR A 40 0.40 -22.82 3.39
C TYR A 40 -0.75 -22.99 4.40
N TRP A 41 -1.40 -21.90 4.81
CA TRP A 41 -2.45 -21.90 5.83
C TRP A 41 -3.63 -20.97 5.48
N PRO A 42 -4.35 -21.22 4.36
CA PRO A 42 -5.39 -20.32 3.87
C PRO A 42 -6.59 -20.20 4.82
N GLN A 43 -6.85 -21.23 5.64
CA GLN A 43 -7.94 -21.20 6.63
C GLN A 43 -7.59 -20.40 7.89
N SER A 44 -6.31 -20.07 8.11
CA SER A 44 -5.84 -19.29 9.26
C SER A 44 -5.55 -17.83 8.93
N ALA A 45 -5.56 -17.46 7.64
CA ALA A 45 -5.35 -16.08 7.17
C ALA A 45 -6.58 -15.19 7.39
N SER A 46 -6.97 -14.98 8.65
CA SER A 46 -8.03 -14.03 8.98
C SER A 46 -7.58 -12.60 8.60
N PRO A 47 -8.48 -11.67 8.22
CA PRO A 47 -8.09 -10.31 7.81
C PRO A 47 -7.36 -9.48 8.88
N GLN A 48 -7.48 -9.89 10.15
CA GLN A 48 -6.81 -9.26 11.29
C GLN A 48 -5.58 -10.04 11.74
N ASP A 49 -5.19 -11.10 11.04
CA ASP A 49 -4.01 -11.85 11.37
C ASP A 49 -2.76 -11.08 10.92
N PRO A 50 -1.86 -10.71 11.86
CA PRO A 50 -0.63 -10.01 11.53
C PRO A 50 0.31 -10.84 10.65
N ASP A 51 0.27 -12.16 10.72
CA ASP A 51 1.24 -13.01 10.00
C ASP A 51 0.92 -13.12 8.50
N PHE A 52 -0.33 -12.81 8.11
CA PHE A 52 -0.81 -12.99 6.73
C PHE A 52 -1.25 -11.71 6.02
N ASN A 53 -1.48 -10.60 6.75
CA ASN A 53 -1.95 -9.32 6.17
C ASN A 53 -0.92 -8.20 6.28
N GLN A 54 0.35 -8.53 6.10
CA GLN A 54 1.47 -7.58 6.20
C GLN A 54 2.27 -7.42 4.90
N CYS A 55 1.71 -7.86 3.77
CA CYS A 55 2.40 -7.94 2.48
C CYS A 55 2.46 -6.60 1.72
N GLY A 56 3.26 -6.55 0.66
CA GLY A 56 3.25 -5.46 -0.32
C GLY A 56 4.01 -4.20 0.11
N ARG A 57 4.81 -4.29 1.18
CA ARG A 57 5.60 -3.17 1.72
C ARG A 57 6.65 -2.64 0.74
N LEU A 58 7.13 -3.50 -0.15
CA LEU A 58 8.16 -3.19 -1.13
C LEU A 58 7.60 -2.59 -2.43
N ILE A 59 6.28 -2.60 -2.59
CA ILE A 59 5.63 -2.10 -3.80
C ILE A 59 5.73 -0.58 -3.83
N PRO A 60 6.13 0.03 -4.96
CA PRO A 60 6.15 1.49 -5.10
C PRO A 60 4.76 2.09 -4.80
N ARG A 61 4.72 3.19 -4.03
CA ARG A 61 3.46 3.79 -3.58
C ARG A 61 2.66 4.46 -4.70
N ASP A 62 3.32 4.74 -5.81
CA ASP A 62 2.77 5.28 -7.05
C ASP A 62 2.55 4.20 -8.13
N ASP A 63 2.71 2.91 -7.79
CA ASP A 63 2.47 1.82 -8.73
C ASP A 63 1.01 1.83 -9.20
N LEU A 64 0.82 1.84 -10.52
CA LEU A 64 -0.51 1.92 -11.13
C LEU A 64 -1.41 0.74 -10.76
N LYS A 65 -0.83 -0.45 -10.59
CA LYS A 65 -1.57 -1.66 -10.20
C LYS A 65 -1.93 -1.57 -8.71
N LEU A 66 -1.04 -1.06 -7.88
CA LEU A 66 -1.32 -0.78 -6.46
C LEU A 66 -2.51 0.16 -6.31
N VAL A 67 -2.49 1.29 -7.02
CA VAL A 67 -3.60 2.26 -7.03
C VAL A 67 -4.89 1.60 -7.49
N GLN A 68 -4.83 0.83 -8.58
CA GLN A 68 -5.99 0.10 -9.11
C GLN A 68 -6.59 -0.83 -8.06
N VAL A 69 -5.76 -1.66 -7.40
CA VAL A 69 -6.23 -2.64 -6.42
C VAL A 69 -6.81 -1.98 -5.18
N VAL A 70 -6.18 -0.93 -4.66
CA VAL A 70 -6.71 -0.19 -3.51
C VAL A 70 -8.02 0.51 -3.85
N THR A 71 -8.15 1.02 -5.07
CA THR A 71 -9.40 1.63 -5.55
C THR A 71 -10.51 0.59 -5.74
N GLU A 72 -10.17 -0.58 -6.29
CA GLU A 72 -11.11 -1.68 -6.56
C GLU A 72 -11.63 -2.33 -5.26
N LEU A 73 -10.73 -2.59 -4.30
CA LEU A 73 -11.05 -3.31 -3.06
C LEU A 73 -11.45 -2.39 -1.92
N GLY A 74 -11.11 -1.10 -1.98
CA GLY A 74 -11.36 -0.13 -0.92
C GLY A 74 -10.82 -0.62 0.42
N GLY A 75 -11.65 -0.58 1.46
CA GLY A 75 -11.26 -1.04 2.81
C GLY A 75 -10.86 -2.51 2.90
N LYS A 76 -11.18 -3.36 1.91
CA LYS A 76 -10.70 -4.75 1.87
C LYS A 76 -9.24 -4.86 1.49
N ALA A 77 -8.64 -3.80 0.92
CA ALA A 77 -7.20 -3.76 0.65
C ALA A 77 -6.36 -3.51 1.90
N ASN A 78 -6.98 -3.04 2.99
CA ASN A 78 -6.30 -2.70 4.22
C ASN A 78 -5.67 -3.93 4.85
N GLY A 79 -4.35 -3.93 5.00
CA GLY A 79 -3.64 -4.91 5.79
C GLY A 79 -3.85 -4.74 7.29
N TYR A 80 -3.08 -5.49 8.08
CA TYR A 80 -3.15 -5.49 9.52
C TYR A 80 -2.94 -4.09 10.12
N CYS A 81 -3.97 -3.57 10.79
CA CYS A 81 -3.97 -2.24 11.39
C CYS A 81 -3.60 -1.10 10.41
N ALA A 82 -3.86 -1.28 9.11
CA ALA A 82 -3.64 -0.25 8.08
C ALA A 82 -4.98 0.38 7.64
N GLU A 83 -4.90 1.62 7.16
CA GLU A 83 -6.03 2.30 6.52
C GLU A 83 -5.53 2.97 5.24
N LEU A 84 -5.73 2.31 4.09
CA LEU A 84 -5.15 2.73 2.83
C LEU A 84 -6.04 3.76 2.14
N LYS A 85 -5.40 4.80 1.59
CA LYS A 85 -6.08 5.85 0.83
C LYS A 85 -5.25 6.23 -0.39
N VAL A 86 -5.93 6.41 -1.51
CA VAL A 86 -5.34 6.98 -2.73
C VAL A 86 -5.44 8.51 -2.66
N VAL A 87 -4.34 9.19 -2.95
CA VAL A 87 -4.24 10.66 -3.02
C VAL A 87 -3.72 11.06 -4.39
N ASP A 88 -4.32 12.12 -4.94
CA ASP A 88 -3.94 12.69 -6.22
C ASP A 88 -2.86 13.75 -6.01
N VAL A 89 -1.76 13.65 -6.75
CA VAL A 89 -0.69 14.64 -6.73
C VAL A 89 -0.57 15.29 -8.12
N PRO A 90 -0.31 16.61 -8.20
CA PRO A 90 -0.02 17.26 -9.47
C PRO A 90 1.19 16.63 -10.18
N THR A 91 1.13 16.53 -11.51
CA THR A 91 2.15 15.81 -12.31
C THR A 91 3.50 16.52 -12.34
N ASP A 92 3.53 17.81 -12.03
CA ASP A 92 4.70 18.71 -12.08
C ASP A 92 5.39 18.89 -10.72
N VAL A 93 4.91 18.19 -9.69
CA VAL A 93 5.36 18.33 -8.31
C VAL A 93 6.14 17.09 -7.88
N ARG A 94 7.32 17.30 -7.29
CA ARG A 94 8.03 16.24 -6.55
C ARG A 94 7.37 16.07 -5.20
N TRP A 95 7.22 14.84 -4.76
CA TRP A 95 6.52 14.53 -3.52
C TRP A 95 7.35 13.60 -2.65
N GLU A 96 7.07 13.66 -1.36
CA GLU A 96 7.57 12.72 -0.37
C GLU A 96 6.42 12.29 0.56
N ILE A 97 6.56 11.10 1.14
CA ILE A 97 5.60 10.61 2.14
C ILE A 97 6.20 10.88 3.51
N GLU A 98 5.48 11.67 4.30
CA GLU A 98 5.84 11.96 5.68
C GLU A 98 4.85 11.27 6.61
N LYS A 99 5.34 10.77 7.74
CA LYS A 99 4.49 10.20 8.79
C LYS A 99 4.41 11.19 9.94
N THR A 100 3.27 11.88 10.07
CA THR A 100 3.03 12.84 11.15
C THR A 100 1.77 12.46 11.93
N ARG A 101 1.83 12.59 13.26
CA ARG A 101 0.70 12.30 14.18
C ARG A 101 0.05 10.92 13.94
N GLY A 102 0.88 9.93 13.59
CA GLY A 102 0.42 8.55 13.44
C GLY A 102 -0.28 8.25 12.12
N GLY A 103 -0.17 9.08 11.08
CA GLY A 103 -0.61 8.73 9.73
C GLY A 103 0.37 9.22 8.69
N GLU A 104 0.42 8.54 7.55
CA GLU A 104 1.11 9.03 6.36
C GLU A 104 0.31 10.17 5.72
N HIS A 105 1.02 11.16 5.20
CA HIS A 105 0.52 12.18 4.30
C HIS A 105 1.55 12.44 3.20
N VAL A 106 1.07 12.89 2.05
CA VAL A 106 1.96 13.28 0.94
C VAL A 106 2.22 14.78 1.04
N SER A 107 3.49 15.16 1.06
CA SER A 107 3.96 16.55 1.05
C SER A 107 4.70 16.83 -0.26
N GLU A 108 4.59 18.06 -0.76
CA GLU A 108 5.44 18.53 -1.85
C GLU A 108 6.87 18.75 -1.35
N THR A 109 7.85 18.23 -2.09
CA THR A 109 9.25 18.49 -1.82
C THR A 109 9.63 19.88 -2.33
N HIS A 110 9.81 20.82 -1.40
CA HIS A 110 10.23 22.18 -1.75
C HIS A 110 11.69 22.23 -2.21
N ARG A 111 11.99 23.10 -3.19
CA ARG A 111 13.36 23.39 -3.61
C ARG A 111 14.02 24.28 -2.55
N ILE A 112 15.23 23.92 -2.15
CA ILE A 112 16.08 24.73 -1.28
C ILE A 112 17.10 25.44 -2.18
N TRP A 113 17.27 26.74 -1.96
CA TRP A 113 18.28 27.57 -2.63
C TRP A 113 19.15 28.22 -1.56
N ASP A 114 20.47 28.23 -1.77
CA ASP A 114 21.46 28.92 -0.93
C ASP A 114 21.77 30.33 -1.46
#